data_AF-A0A7J3V418-F1
#
_entry.id   AF-A0A7J3V418-F1
#
_cell.length_a   1.000
_cell.length_b   1.000
_cell.length_c   1.000
_cell.angle_alpha   90.00
_cell.angle_beta   90.00
_cell.angle_gamma   90.00
#
_symmetry.space_group_name_H-M   'P 1'
#
loop_
_entity.id
_entity.type
_entity.pdbx_description
1 polymer ?
#
loop_
_entity_poly.entity_id
_entity_poly.type
_entity_poly.pdbx_seq_one_letter_code
_entity_poly.pdbx_strand_id
1 'polypeptide(L)'
;MGEEQTVVVRINQDYCSRCSICYSICPYEAIKRDAETGKVEIDIQKCQVCGICYSACPVFAIEILYYDYESLVGYVDNELKRTGAETLVLMCRGNSPSTLEVEEILAEQGLSLKNYVPLRLPCSGRVPTEFIFKVLGLGVKNVVSIQCEDSFCRFKEGTKINTRRLFLSKKVLEELGFAKDTVKVVKYSRKVVYDTAKCVGCDKCVFICPYAAIEAEHFATPKILYDHCMGCGACALVCPHHAIQLKGFEFENVLKRYCNSAVRLKADGKSPLILVFCCQWSEFSALDNPETVLFKRNAVTLEVPCFKALDPVHVVNALQNGFDGVMAVVCSSQDCKLQEGRDVAERNMAVLKDFLKKRNMLERFELYEASPRDIGGFEKKLEQFIQKVSALKEGRA
;
A
#
# COMPACT_ATOMS: atom_id res chain seq x y z
N MET A 1 -17.61 -17.77 27.23
CA MET A 1 -16.15 -17.60 27.23
C MET A 1 -15.87 -16.59 26.13
N GLY A 2 -15.29 -15.44 26.51
CA GLY A 2 -15.31 -14.21 25.69
C GLY A 2 -14.73 -14.41 24.30
N GLU A 3 -15.31 -13.73 23.31
CA GLU A 3 -14.77 -13.66 21.95
C GLU A 3 -13.31 -13.20 22.04
N GLU A 4 -12.38 -14.12 21.77
CA GLU A 4 -10.97 -13.82 21.72
C GLU A 4 -10.74 -12.92 20.51
N GLN A 5 -10.62 -11.61 20.76
CA GLN A 5 -10.43 -10.62 19.71
C GLN A 5 -9.18 -11.00 18.92
N THR A 6 -9.36 -11.44 17.68
CA THR A 6 -8.28 -11.97 16.85
C THR A 6 -7.36 -10.81 16.47
N VAL A 7 -6.25 -10.65 17.20
CA VAL A 7 -5.28 -9.58 16.95
C VAL A 7 -4.26 -10.01 15.90
N VAL A 8 -3.92 -9.09 15.01
CA VAL A 8 -3.03 -9.37 13.85
C VAL A 8 -1.59 -9.72 14.25
N VAL A 9 -1.11 -9.20 15.37
CA VAL A 9 0.23 -9.50 15.89
C VAL A 9 0.11 -9.84 17.37
N ARG A 10 0.65 -10.98 17.79
CA ARG A 10 0.66 -11.41 19.20
C ARG A 10 2.03 -11.95 19.61
N ILE A 11 2.32 -11.87 20.91
CA ILE A 11 3.51 -12.48 21.51
C ILE A 11 3.07 -13.69 22.31
N ASN A 12 3.53 -14.87 21.90
CA ASN A 12 3.42 -16.09 22.67
C ASN A 12 4.36 -15.99 23.90
N GLN A 13 3.77 -15.89 25.09
CA GLN A 13 4.52 -15.67 26.32
C GLN A 13 5.28 -16.92 26.78
N ASP A 14 4.87 -18.11 26.34
CA ASP A 14 5.54 -19.37 26.68
C ASP A 14 6.87 -19.53 25.93
N TYR A 15 6.98 -18.93 24.73
CA TYR A 15 8.21 -18.91 23.94
C TYR A 15 9.06 -17.66 24.15
N CYS A 16 8.52 -16.59 24.73
CA CYS A 16 9.20 -15.31 24.84
C CYS A 16 10.37 -15.36 25.83
N SER A 17 11.59 -15.16 25.32
CA SER A 17 12.82 -15.11 26.14
C SER A 17 13.05 -13.80 26.90
N ARG A 18 12.14 -12.81 26.78
CA ARG A 18 12.23 -11.48 27.42
C ARG A 18 13.50 -10.67 27.07
N CYS A 19 14.16 -11.00 25.95
CA CYS A 19 15.40 -10.36 25.48
C CYS A 19 15.27 -8.89 25.00
N SER A 20 14.04 -8.39 24.81
CA SER A 20 13.76 -6.97 24.48
C SER A 20 14.26 -6.46 23.11
N ILE A 21 14.64 -7.36 22.19
CA ILE A 21 14.99 -6.99 20.81
C ILE A 21 13.80 -6.35 20.08
N CYS A 22 12.61 -6.96 20.22
CA CYS A 22 11.39 -6.46 19.60
C CYS A 22 11.02 -5.05 20.10
N TYR A 23 11.22 -4.78 21.40
CA TYR A 23 11.06 -3.45 21.99
C TYR A 23 12.00 -2.43 21.32
N SER A 24 13.28 -2.75 21.24
CA SER A 24 14.32 -1.84 20.75
C SER A 24 14.21 -1.53 19.25
N ILE A 25 13.70 -2.46 18.45
CA ILE A 25 13.60 -2.31 16.99
C ILE A 25 12.26 -1.70 16.53
N CYS A 26 11.28 -1.51 17.43
CA CYS A 26 9.95 -1.04 17.05
C CYS A 26 9.95 0.46 16.75
N PRO A 27 9.76 0.91 15.49
CA PRO A 27 9.82 2.34 15.15
C PRO A 27 8.58 3.13 15.58
N TYR A 28 7.62 2.47 16.23
CA TYR A 28 6.34 3.03 16.66
C TYR A 28 6.16 2.99 18.18
N GLU A 29 7.16 2.51 18.92
CA GLU A 29 7.07 2.37 20.38
C GLU A 29 5.80 1.60 20.81
N ALA A 30 5.37 0.68 19.95
CA ALA A 30 4.18 -0.13 20.14
C ALA A 30 4.44 -1.34 21.03
N ILE A 31 5.65 -1.51 21.54
CA ILE A 31 6.03 -2.62 22.40
C ILE A 31 6.41 -2.02 23.74
N LYS A 32 5.85 -2.57 24.82
CA LYS A 32 6.13 -2.20 26.20
C LYS A 32 6.81 -3.36 26.91
N ARG A 33 7.68 -3.04 27.84
CA ARG A 33 8.35 -4.00 28.71
C ARG A 33 8.00 -3.66 30.14
N ASP A 34 7.45 -4.62 30.85
CA ASP A 34 7.22 -4.51 32.28
C ASP A 34 8.55 -4.55 33.04
N ALA A 35 8.76 -3.63 33.97
CA ALA A 35 10.05 -3.45 34.64
C ALA A 35 10.36 -4.55 35.65
N GLU A 36 9.33 -5.11 36.28
CA GLU A 36 9.47 -6.09 37.36
C GLU A 36 9.56 -7.51 36.82
N THR A 37 8.63 -7.88 35.94
CA THR A 37 8.53 -9.22 35.37
C THR A 37 9.38 -9.36 34.12
N GLY A 38 9.71 -8.28 33.42
CA GLY A 38 10.33 -8.34 32.08
C GLY A 38 9.38 -8.82 30.99
N LYS A 39 8.08 -8.95 31.29
CA LYS A 39 7.05 -9.33 30.31
C LYS A 39 7.00 -8.29 29.20
N VAL A 40 6.85 -8.74 27.96
CA VAL A 40 6.77 -7.87 26.78
C VAL A 40 5.37 -7.94 26.20
N GLU A 41 4.77 -6.78 25.95
CA GLU A 41 3.40 -6.66 25.44
C GLU A 41 3.34 -5.70 24.25
N ILE A 42 2.42 -5.96 23.32
CA ILE A 42 2.20 -5.10 22.15
C ILE A 42 0.99 -4.22 22.41
N ASP A 43 1.20 -2.91 22.36
CA ASP A 43 0.15 -1.92 22.25
C ASP A 43 -0.39 -1.93 20.81
N ILE A 44 -1.47 -2.69 20.60
CA ILE A 44 -2.12 -2.84 19.29
C ILE A 44 -2.64 -1.48 18.78
N GLN A 45 -2.94 -0.53 19.66
CA GLN A 45 -3.37 0.81 19.25
C GLN A 45 -2.23 1.62 18.60
N LYS A 46 -0.97 1.30 18.91
CA LYS A 46 0.20 1.89 18.25
C LYS A 46 0.78 1.03 17.12
N CYS A 47 0.53 -0.28 17.14
CA CYS A 47 1.10 -1.23 16.18
C CYS A 47 0.69 -0.92 14.73
N GLN A 48 1.65 -0.70 13.86
CA GLN A 48 1.38 -0.41 12.44
C GLN A 48 1.46 -1.66 11.54
N VAL A 49 1.53 -2.85 12.12
CA VAL A 49 1.66 -4.16 11.44
C VAL A 49 2.82 -4.19 10.43
N CYS A 50 3.95 -3.57 10.79
CA CYS A 50 5.10 -3.49 9.89
C CYS A 50 5.86 -4.83 9.73
N GLY A 51 5.72 -5.76 10.67
CA GLY A 51 6.37 -7.08 10.67
C GLY A 51 7.86 -7.07 11.10
N ILE A 52 8.42 -5.91 11.46
CA ILE A 52 9.84 -5.79 11.83
C ILE A 52 10.14 -6.59 13.11
N CYS A 53 9.33 -6.43 14.17
CA CYS A 53 9.50 -7.17 15.41
C CYS A 53 9.36 -8.68 15.21
N TYR A 54 8.37 -9.11 14.42
CA TYR A 54 8.15 -10.50 14.02
C TYR A 54 9.43 -11.11 13.44
N SER A 55 9.99 -10.47 12.41
CA SER A 55 11.22 -10.91 11.73
C SER A 55 12.51 -10.77 12.54
N ALA A 56 12.45 -10.17 13.73
CA ALA A 56 13.62 -9.93 14.59
C ALA A 56 13.61 -10.83 15.84
N CYS A 57 12.53 -11.57 16.08
CA CYS A 57 12.42 -12.41 17.26
C CYS A 57 13.30 -13.66 17.12
N PRO A 58 14.35 -13.83 17.93
CA PRO A 58 15.29 -14.95 17.77
C PRO A 58 14.70 -16.31 18.17
N VAL A 59 13.61 -16.28 18.94
CA VAL A 59 12.90 -17.48 19.45
C VAL A 59 11.53 -17.65 18.80
N PHE A 60 11.25 -16.90 17.73
CA PHE A 60 9.99 -16.98 16.97
C PHE A 60 8.70 -16.84 17.81
N ALA A 61 8.79 -16.20 18.98
CA ALA A 61 7.67 -16.01 19.90
C ALA A 61 6.64 -14.97 19.43
N ILE A 62 6.89 -14.27 18.33
CA ILE A 62 5.95 -13.29 17.79
C ILE A 62 5.25 -13.95 16.61
N GLU A 63 3.92 -13.89 16.62
CA GLU A 63 3.06 -14.45 15.58
C GLU A 63 2.39 -13.30 14.83
N ILE A 64 2.20 -13.47 13.52
CA ILE A 64 1.50 -12.52 12.65
C ILE A 64 0.52 -13.30 11.76
N LEU A 65 -0.69 -12.77 11.57
CA LEU A 65 -1.74 -13.50 10.86
C LEU A 65 -1.63 -13.48 9.33
N TYR A 66 -0.92 -12.51 8.78
CA TYR A 66 -0.74 -12.41 7.35
C TYR A 66 0.71 -11.97 7.03
N TYR A 67 1.24 -12.45 5.90
CA TYR A 67 2.66 -12.36 5.55
C TYR A 67 3.59 -12.97 6.60
N ASP A 68 3.16 -14.05 7.26
CA ASP A 68 4.07 -14.87 8.05
C ASP A 68 5.10 -15.56 7.13
N TYR A 69 6.19 -16.00 7.74
CA TYR A 69 7.33 -16.55 7.03
C TYR A 69 6.96 -17.71 6.09
N GLU A 70 6.17 -18.67 6.56
CA GLU A 70 5.81 -19.86 5.78
C GLU A 70 4.91 -19.49 4.61
N SER A 71 3.93 -18.60 4.83
CA SER A 71 3.09 -18.09 3.74
C SER A 71 3.90 -17.37 2.65
N LEU A 72 4.91 -16.58 3.03
CA LEU A 72 5.76 -15.89 2.05
C LEU A 72 6.65 -16.85 1.26
N VAL A 73 7.25 -17.83 1.94
CA VAL A 73 8.09 -18.85 1.30
C VAL A 73 7.24 -19.72 0.37
N GLY A 74 6.07 -20.16 0.82
CA GLY A 74 5.13 -20.95 0.02
C GLY A 74 4.62 -20.20 -1.21
N TYR A 75 4.36 -18.89 -1.10
CA TYR A 75 4.03 -18.06 -2.26
C TYR A 75 5.15 -18.08 -3.31
N VAL A 76 6.41 -17.84 -2.89
CA VAL A 76 7.55 -17.83 -3.81
C VAL A 76 7.74 -19.20 -4.47
N ASP A 77 7.71 -20.28 -3.70
CA ASP A 77 7.84 -21.65 -4.23
C ASP A 77 6.78 -21.98 -5.29
N ASN A 78 5.51 -21.64 -5.00
CA ASN A 78 4.41 -21.85 -5.94
C ASN A 78 4.58 -21.03 -7.22
N GLU A 79 4.98 -19.77 -7.10
CA GLU A 79 5.18 -18.89 -8.26
C GLU A 79 6.38 -19.30 -9.11
N LEU A 80 7.47 -19.80 -8.50
CA LEU A 80 8.60 -20.38 -9.23
C LEU A 80 8.16 -21.57 -10.08
N LYS A 81 7.40 -22.50 -9.49
CA LYS A 81 6.87 -23.68 -10.20
C LYS A 81 5.90 -23.29 -11.31
N ARG A 82 5.08 -22.26 -11.10
CA ARG A 82 4.08 -21.80 -12.05
C ARG A 82 4.69 -21.08 -13.26
N THR A 83 5.71 -20.25 -13.03
CA THR A 83 6.24 -19.32 -14.05
C THR A 83 7.58 -19.75 -14.63
N GLY A 84 8.29 -20.66 -13.97
CA GLY A 84 9.68 -21.00 -14.31
C GLY A 84 10.64 -19.81 -14.14
N ALA A 85 10.22 -18.76 -13.44
CA ALA A 85 11.07 -17.61 -13.18
C ALA A 85 12.27 -18.00 -12.31
N GLU A 86 13.40 -17.33 -12.53
CA GLU A 86 14.62 -17.56 -11.75
C GLU A 86 14.98 -16.36 -10.86
N THR A 87 14.22 -15.27 -10.99
CA THR A 87 14.45 -14.02 -10.26
C THR A 87 13.25 -13.70 -9.38
N LEU A 88 13.52 -13.41 -8.11
CA LEU A 88 12.55 -12.85 -7.17
C LEU A 88 12.69 -11.33 -7.14
N VAL A 89 11.60 -10.60 -7.40
CA VAL A 89 11.55 -9.14 -7.20
C VAL A 89 10.72 -8.84 -5.96
N LEU A 90 11.41 -8.57 -4.86
CA LEU A 90 10.83 -8.12 -3.60
C LEU A 90 10.57 -6.60 -3.67
N MET A 91 9.35 -6.17 -3.34
CA MET A 91 8.97 -4.76 -3.47
C MET A 91 8.11 -4.27 -2.30
N CYS A 92 8.37 -3.04 -1.86
CA CYS A 92 7.52 -2.36 -0.88
C CYS A 92 6.32 -1.72 -1.58
N ARG A 93 5.12 -1.85 -1.00
CA ARG A 93 3.89 -1.21 -1.53
C ARG A 93 4.05 0.27 -1.85
N GLY A 94 4.83 1.02 -1.04
CA GLY A 94 5.08 2.45 -1.23
C GLY A 94 5.72 2.84 -2.56
N ASN A 95 6.32 1.88 -3.28
CA ASN A 95 7.07 2.11 -4.52
C ASN A 95 6.70 1.18 -5.67
N SER A 96 5.81 0.24 -5.44
CA SER A 96 5.41 -0.72 -6.45
C SER A 96 3.93 -0.53 -6.75
N PRO A 97 3.56 0.49 -7.54
CA PRO A 97 2.17 0.65 -7.91
C PRO A 97 1.72 -0.52 -8.78
N SER A 98 0.42 -0.79 -8.79
CA SER A 98 -0.21 -1.86 -9.56
C SER A 98 -0.16 -1.65 -11.10
N THR A 99 0.66 -0.73 -11.60
CA THR A 99 0.59 -0.15 -12.96
C THR A 99 1.79 -0.47 -13.86
N LEU A 100 2.44 -1.62 -13.70
CA LEU A 100 3.58 -2.04 -14.55
C LEU A 100 4.81 -1.12 -14.49
N GLU A 101 4.91 -0.27 -13.45
CA GLU A 101 6.10 0.57 -13.24
C GLU A 101 7.31 -0.25 -12.77
N VAL A 102 7.10 -1.49 -12.30
CA VAL A 102 8.18 -2.32 -11.77
C VAL A 102 9.21 -2.61 -12.86
N GLU A 103 8.77 -2.95 -14.06
CA GLU A 103 9.62 -3.21 -15.21
C GLU A 103 10.39 -1.96 -15.65
N GLU A 104 9.76 -0.78 -15.60
CA GLU A 104 10.42 0.49 -15.89
C GLU A 104 11.49 0.84 -14.85
N ILE A 105 11.17 0.67 -13.56
CA ILE A 105 12.12 0.86 -12.46
C ILE A 105 13.32 -0.09 -12.64
N LEU A 106 13.07 -1.34 -13.02
CA LEU A 106 14.14 -2.31 -13.27
C LEU A 106 14.97 -1.90 -14.50
N ALA A 107 14.32 -1.46 -15.59
CA ALA A 107 15.00 -1.04 -16.82
C ALA A 107 15.90 0.18 -16.61
N GLU A 108 15.46 1.18 -15.84
CA GLU A 108 16.28 2.34 -15.43
C GLU A 108 17.54 1.92 -14.66
N GLN A 109 17.52 0.75 -14.02
CA GLN A 109 18.64 0.18 -13.29
C GLN A 109 19.45 -0.84 -14.10
N GLY A 110 19.24 -0.85 -15.43
CA GLY A 110 19.91 -1.75 -16.37
C GLY A 110 19.43 -3.20 -16.31
N LEU A 111 18.27 -3.47 -15.70
CA LEU A 111 17.69 -4.81 -15.58
C LEU A 111 16.49 -4.95 -16.50
N SER A 112 16.63 -5.68 -17.61
CA SER A 112 15.50 -6.01 -18.48
C SER A 112 14.92 -7.38 -18.10
N LEU A 113 14.13 -7.41 -17.03
CA LEU A 113 13.48 -8.63 -16.55
C LEU A 113 12.05 -8.72 -17.11
N LYS A 114 11.77 -9.79 -17.85
CA LYS A 114 10.43 -10.09 -18.38
C LYS A 114 9.70 -11.23 -17.65
N ASN A 115 10.46 -12.07 -16.95
CA ASN A 115 9.92 -13.18 -16.16
C ASN A 115 10.57 -13.16 -14.77
N TYR A 116 9.77 -12.90 -13.74
CA TYR A 116 10.21 -12.86 -12.36
C TYR A 116 9.04 -13.18 -11.43
N VAL A 117 9.33 -13.61 -10.21
CA VAL A 117 8.33 -13.76 -9.14
C VAL A 117 8.16 -12.39 -8.47
N PRO A 118 6.98 -11.74 -8.56
CA PRO A 118 6.72 -10.48 -7.88
C PRO A 118 6.31 -10.73 -6.43
N LEU A 119 7.09 -10.29 -5.45
CA LEU A 119 6.70 -10.34 -4.04
C LEU A 119 6.48 -8.94 -3.49
N ARG A 120 5.21 -8.52 -3.45
CA ARG A 120 4.81 -7.23 -2.92
C ARG A 120 4.44 -7.33 -1.44
N LEU A 121 5.14 -6.57 -0.61
CA LEU A 121 4.93 -6.55 0.84
C LEU A 121 4.55 -5.15 1.33
N PRO A 122 3.87 -5.04 2.48
CA PRO A 122 3.67 -3.72 3.08
C PRO A 122 4.99 -3.01 3.37
N CYS A 123 6.03 -3.74 3.79
CA CYS A 123 7.34 -3.17 4.07
C CYS A 123 8.41 -4.24 3.87
N SER A 124 9.50 -3.93 3.16
CA SER A 124 10.66 -4.83 3.05
C SER A 124 11.35 -5.06 4.39
N GLY A 125 11.20 -4.13 5.35
CA GLY A 125 11.71 -4.25 6.73
C GLY A 125 11.27 -5.52 7.47
N ARG A 126 10.18 -6.16 7.03
CA ARG A 126 9.74 -7.45 7.60
C ARG A 126 10.50 -8.65 7.07
N VAL A 127 11.26 -8.51 6.00
CA VAL A 127 11.96 -9.65 5.40
C VAL A 127 13.24 -9.90 6.21
N PRO A 128 13.34 -11.07 6.86
CA PRO A 128 14.55 -11.47 7.57
C PRO A 128 15.61 -11.97 6.58
N THR A 129 16.86 -12.09 7.06
CA THR A 129 17.98 -12.61 6.26
C THR A 129 17.76 -14.08 5.87
N GLU A 130 17.21 -14.89 6.77
CA GLU A 130 16.98 -16.31 6.53
C GLU A 130 16.01 -16.58 5.36
N PHE A 131 15.03 -15.71 5.13
CA PHE A 131 14.14 -15.75 3.98
C PHE A 131 14.91 -15.72 2.66
N ILE A 132 15.94 -14.87 2.56
CA ILE A 132 16.77 -14.76 1.35
C ILE A 132 17.49 -16.08 1.09
N PHE A 133 18.07 -16.68 2.11
CA PHE A 133 18.76 -17.96 1.97
C PHE A 133 17.79 -19.09 1.64
N LYS A 134 16.60 -19.08 2.24
CA LYS A 134 15.55 -20.06 1.97
C LYS A 134 15.10 -20.03 0.52
N VAL A 135 14.80 -18.84 -0.04
CA VAL A 135 14.34 -18.74 -1.43
C VAL A 135 15.43 -19.07 -2.44
N LEU A 136 16.70 -18.75 -2.15
CA LEU A 136 17.82 -19.22 -2.97
C LEU A 136 17.90 -20.75 -2.97
N GLY A 137 17.69 -21.39 -1.82
CA GLY A 137 17.61 -22.84 -1.69
C GLY A 137 16.41 -23.48 -2.41
N LEU A 138 15.35 -22.72 -2.71
CA LEU A 138 14.22 -23.16 -3.52
C LEU A 138 14.47 -23.07 -5.03
N GLY A 139 15.60 -22.49 -5.45
CA GLY A 139 15.98 -22.36 -6.86
C GLY A 139 15.89 -20.94 -7.41
N VAL A 140 15.61 -19.92 -6.57
CA VAL A 140 15.83 -18.53 -6.97
C VAL A 140 17.32 -18.32 -7.23
N LYS A 141 17.67 -17.76 -8.39
CA LYS A 141 19.05 -17.41 -8.74
C LYS A 141 19.40 -15.98 -8.37
N ASN A 142 18.44 -15.06 -8.52
CA ASN A 142 18.65 -13.63 -8.25
C ASN A 142 17.51 -13.06 -7.40
N VAL A 143 17.84 -12.22 -6.44
CA VAL A 143 16.89 -11.47 -5.63
C VAL A 143 17.11 -9.98 -5.85
N VAL A 144 16.10 -9.29 -6.39
CA VAL A 144 16.09 -7.84 -6.52
C VAL A 144 15.13 -7.26 -5.49
N SER A 145 15.63 -6.42 -4.60
CA SER A 145 14.84 -5.73 -3.58
C SER A 145 14.66 -4.26 -3.94
N ILE A 146 13.44 -3.89 -4.37
CA ILE A 146 13.04 -2.51 -4.62
C ILE A 146 12.53 -1.90 -3.32
N GLN A 147 13.25 -0.89 -2.82
CA GLN A 147 13.02 -0.25 -1.53
C GLN A 147 12.85 1.25 -1.68
N CYS A 148 12.20 1.89 -0.69
CA CYS A 148 12.14 3.34 -0.64
C CYS A 148 13.53 3.94 -0.50
N GLU A 149 13.70 5.17 -0.94
CA GLU A 149 14.75 6.01 -0.35
C GLU A 149 14.48 6.14 1.16
N ASP A 150 15.55 6.31 1.93
CA ASP A 150 15.47 6.25 3.39
C ASP A 150 14.58 7.35 3.97
N SER A 151 14.62 8.57 3.41
CA SER A 151 13.74 9.69 3.78
C SER A 151 12.28 9.49 3.38
N PHE A 152 12.01 8.67 2.36
CA PHE A 152 10.67 8.40 1.85
C PHE A 152 9.94 7.25 2.57
N CYS A 153 10.67 6.49 3.40
CA CYS A 153 10.18 5.25 4.00
C CYS A 153 8.87 5.44 4.78
N ARG A 154 7.77 4.83 4.28
CA ARG A 154 6.42 4.90 4.89
C ARG A 154 6.30 4.16 6.22
N PHE A 155 7.32 3.37 6.57
CA PHE A 155 7.41 2.66 7.84
C PHE A 155 8.55 3.16 8.74
N LYS A 156 8.98 4.42 8.55
CA LYS A 156 10.11 5.06 9.24
C LYS A 156 11.43 4.34 8.98
N GLU A 157 11.72 3.28 9.75
CA GLU A 157 13.02 2.59 9.72
C GLU A 157 13.04 1.33 8.84
N GLY A 158 11.91 0.94 8.25
CA GLY A 158 11.78 -0.33 7.49
C GLY A 158 12.82 -0.51 6.39
N THR A 159 13.01 0.51 5.56
CA THR A 159 14.02 0.54 4.50
C THR A 159 15.44 0.36 5.05
N LYS A 160 15.83 1.16 6.04
CA LYS A 160 17.17 1.12 6.64
C LYS A 160 17.47 -0.26 7.22
N ILE A 161 16.51 -0.85 7.92
CA ILE A 161 16.63 -2.19 8.51
C ILE A 161 16.86 -3.23 7.42
N ASN A 162 16.04 -3.24 6.36
CA ASN A 162 16.19 -4.23 5.30
C ASN A 162 17.47 -4.02 4.48
N THR A 163 17.85 -2.77 4.18
CA THR A 163 19.12 -2.46 3.51
C THR A 163 20.31 -3.03 4.29
N ARG A 164 20.35 -2.86 5.62
CA ARG A 164 21.41 -3.44 6.47
C ARG A 164 21.39 -4.96 6.47
N ARG A 165 20.20 -5.58 6.56
CA ARG A 165 20.05 -7.05 6.49
C ARG A 165 20.58 -7.59 5.18
N LEU A 166 20.14 -7.04 4.04
CA LEU A 166 20.57 -7.51 2.72
C LEU A 166 22.04 -7.24 2.44
N PHE A 167 22.61 -6.15 2.97
CA PHE A 167 24.05 -5.91 2.91
C PHE A 167 24.83 -7.04 3.61
N LEU A 168 24.41 -7.42 4.82
CA LEU A 168 25.01 -8.54 5.54
C LEU A 168 24.79 -9.87 4.81
N SER A 169 23.57 -10.14 4.32
CA SER A 169 23.26 -11.34 3.53
C SER A 169 24.18 -11.47 2.33
N LYS A 170 24.40 -10.37 1.59
CA LYS A 170 25.29 -10.33 0.44
C LYS A 170 26.72 -10.70 0.82
N LYS A 171 27.23 -10.19 1.95
CA LYS A 171 28.57 -10.54 2.44
C LYS A 171 28.70 -12.03 2.75
N VAL A 172 27.70 -12.62 3.41
CA VAL A 172 27.69 -14.07 3.68
C VAL A 172 27.63 -14.87 2.37
N LEU A 173 26.81 -14.46 1.40
CA LEU A 173 26.68 -15.13 0.10
C LEU A 173 27.99 -15.07 -0.71
N GLU A 174 28.69 -13.93 -0.69
CA GLU A 174 30.00 -13.78 -1.35
C GLU A 174 31.02 -14.79 -0.80
N GLU A 175 31.09 -14.98 0.52
CA GLU A 175 31.97 -15.98 1.16
C GLU A 175 31.57 -17.43 0.83
N LEU A 176 30.28 -17.68 0.58
CA LEU A 176 29.76 -18.99 0.15
C LEU A 176 29.92 -19.23 -1.37
N GLY A 177 30.58 -18.32 -2.10
CA GLY A 177 30.87 -18.46 -3.52
C GLY A 177 29.75 -18.02 -4.47
N PHE A 178 28.71 -17.34 -3.97
CA PHE A 178 27.67 -16.75 -4.82
C PHE A 178 28.17 -15.48 -5.51
N ALA A 179 27.57 -15.16 -6.66
CA ALA A 179 27.90 -13.95 -7.40
C ALA A 179 27.50 -12.69 -6.61
N LYS A 180 28.26 -11.60 -6.75
CA LYS A 180 28.03 -10.33 -6.01
C LYS A 180 26.66 -9.70 -6.28
N ASP A 181 26.07 -10.00 -7.43
CA ASP A 181 24.78 -9.49 -7.89
C ASP A 181 23.60 -10.43 -7.59
N THR A 182 23.85 -11.58 -6.96
CA THR A 182 22.80 -12.51 -6.47
C THR A 182 21.72 -11.78 -5.67
N VAL A 183 22.10 -10.78 -4.87
CA VAL A 183 21.18 -9.88 -4.18
C VAL A 183 21.47 -8.44 -4.58
N LYS A 184 20.50 -7.77 -5.21
CA LYS A 184 20.59 -6.37 -5.61
C LYS A 184 19.54 -5.54 -4.88
N VAL A 185 19.96 -4.41 -4.32
CA VAL A 185 19.05 -3.41 -3.73
C VAL A 185 18.89 -2.27 -4.73
N VAL A 186 17.64 -1.92 -5.03
CA VAL A 186 17.26 -0.78 -5.87
C VAL A 186 16.50 0.21 -5.01
N LYS A 187 16.94 1.47 -5.00
CA LYS A 187 16.25 2.57 -4.32
C LYS A 187 15.40 3.31 -5.33
N TYR A 188 14.11 3.41 -5.05
CA TYR A 188 13.17 4.17 -5.85
C TYR A 188 12.11 4.74 -4.93
N SER A 189 11.61 5.94 -5.21
CA SER A 189 10.50 6.54 -4.46
C SER A 189 9.52 7.13 -5.46
N ARG A 190 8.23 6.78 -5.32
CA ARG A 190 7.19 7.31 -6.20
C ARG A 190 6.86 8.76 -5.84
N LYS A 191 7.69 9.68 -6.36
CA LYS A 191 7.52 11.13 -6.25
C LYS A 191 6.66 11.64 -7.41
N VAL A 192 6.26 12.90 -7.33
CA VAL A 192 5.50 13.55 -8.40
C VAL A 192 6.38 13.85 -9.61
N VAL A 193 5.83 13.73 -10.81
CA VAL A 193 6.43 14.18 -12.05
C VAL A 193 5.93 15.59 -12.33
N TYR A 194 6.83 16.49 -12.72
CA TYR A 194 6.51 17.90 -12.93
C TYR A 194 7.00 18.39 -14.29
N ASP A 195 6.05 18.83 -15.10
CA ASP A 195 6.23 19.36 -16.43
C ASP A 195 6.04 20.88 -16.38
N THR A 196 7.16 21.60 -16.29
CA THR A 196 7.18 23.07 -16.19
C THR A 196 6.57 23.75 -17.42
N ALA A 197 6.62 23.12 -18.59
CA ALA A 197 6.05 23.67 -19.82
C ALA A 197 4.52 23.76 -19.78
N LYS A 198 3.85 22.94 -18.96
CA LYS A 198 2.40 23.00 -18.72
C LYS A 198 2.03 23.91 -17.54
N CYS A 199 3.00 24.34 -16.73
CA CYS A 199 2.72 25.08 -15.50
C CYS A 199 2.50 26.56 -15.79
N VAL A 200 1.41 27.12 -15.24
CA VAL A 200 1.07 28.54 -15.38
C VAL A 200 1.49 29.40 -14.17
N GLY A 201 2.20 28.82 -13.19
CA GLY A 201 2.68 29.56 -12.01
C GLY A 201 1.57 30.08 -11.08
N CYS A 202 0.51 29.30 -10.85
CA CYS A 202 -0.61 29.70 -9.97
C CYS A 202 -0.45 29.30 -8.50
N ASP A 203 0.63 28.62 -8.16
CA ASP A 203 1.08 28.26 -6.80
C ASP A 203 0.12 27.46 -5.91
N LYS A 204 -1.02 26.98 -6.43
CA LYS A 204 -1.95 26.10 -5.66
C LYS A 204 -1.25 24.88 -5.08
N CYS A 205 -0.30 24.31 -5.81
CA CYS A 205 0.49 23.16 -5.37
C CYS A 205 1.39 23.50 -4.17
N VAL A 206 1.89 24.73 -4.06
CA VAL A 206 2.67 25.23 -2.91
C VAL A 206 1.78 25.22 -1.68
N PHE A 207 0.60 25.83 -1.76
CA PHE A 207 -0.32 25.95 -0.61
C PHE A 207 -0.87 24.61 -0.11
N ILE A 208 -1.10 23.65 -1.01
CA ILE A 208 -1.70 22.37 -0.62
C ILE A 208 -0.66 21.35 -0.13
N CYS A 209 0.64 21.57 -0.39
CA CYS A 209 1.68 20.59 -0.08
C CYS A 209 1.92 20.51 1.44
N PRO A 210 1.56 19.40 2.11
CA PRO A 210 1.67 19.32 3.56
C PRO A 210 3.10 19.02 4.04
N TYR A 211 4.04 18.81 3.12
CA TYR A 211 5.43 18.43 3.37
C TYR A 211 6.42 19.54 3.03
N ALA A 212 5.95 20.74 2.67
CA ALA A 212 6.80 21.83 2.18
C ALA A 212 7.80 21.38 1.10
N ALA A 213 7.35 20.51 0.19
CA ALA A 213 8.14 19.96 -0.91
C ALA A 213 8.07 20.80 -2.18
N ILE A 214 7.33 21.92 -2.16
CA ILE A 214 7.14 22.80 -3.30
C ILE A 214 7.27 24.24 -2.82
N GLU A 215 8.15 25.01 -3.45
CA GLU A 215 8.46 26.40 -3.11
C GLU A 215 8.04 27.31 -4.27
N ALA A 216 7.40 28.44 -3.95
CA ALA A 216 7.12 29.47 -4.95
C ALA A 216 8.43 30.17 -5.36
N GLU A 217 8.57 30.47 -6.64
CA GLU A 217 9.72 31.20 -7.18
C GLU A 217 9.27 32.53 -7.79
N HIS A 218 10.10 33.56 -7.68
CA HIS A 218 9.75 34.89 -8.18
C HIS A 218 9.76 34.91 -9.71
N PHE A 219 8.64 35.33 -10.31
CA PHE A 219 8.44 35.37 -11.77
C PHE A 219 8.73 34.04 -12.49
N ALA A 220 8.56 32.92 -11.80
CA ALA A 220 8.82 31.59 -12.34
C ALA A 220 7.77 30.59 -11.86
N THR A 221 7.81 29.39 -12.42
CA THR A 221 6.96 28.28 -11.99
C THR A 221 7.54 27.66 -10.71
N PRO A 222 6.73 27.12 -9.78
CA PRO A 222 7.23 26.57 -8.51
C PRO A 222 8.33 25.52 -8.64
N LYS A 223 9.26 25.52 -7.70
CA LYS A 223 10.34 24.52 -7.60
C LYS A 223 9.93 23.37 -6.71
N ILE A 224 10.29 22.13 -7.08
CA ILE A 224 10.05 20.94 -6.26
C ILE A 224 11.33 20.52 -5.53
N LEU A 225 11.24 20.41 -4.20
CA LEU A 225 12.23 19.79 -3.34
C LEU A 225 11.95 18.29 -3.27
N TYR A 226 12.53 17.52 -4.19
CA TYR A 226 12.24 16.09 -4.32
C TYR A 226 12.56 15.28 -3.05
N ASP A 227 13.53 15.69 -2.24
CA ASP A 227 13.87 15.00 -0.99
C ASP A 227 12.78 15.11 0.08
N HIS A 228 11.92 16.12 -0.01
CA HIS A 228 10.76 16.31 0.87
C HIS A 228 9.48 15.72 0.26
N CYS A 229 9.48 15.37 -1.03
CA CYS A 229 8.30 14.87 -1.71
C CYS A 229 7.95 13.46 -1.22
N MET A 230 6.89 13.37 -0.42
CA MET A 230 6.37 12.08 0.06
C MET A 230 5.40 11.41 -0.91
N GLY A 231 5.23 11.91 -2.14
CA GLY A 231 4.39 11.26 -3.17
C GLY A 231 2.92 11.12 -2.79
N CYS A 232 2.37 12.07 -2.02
CA CYS A 232 0.98 12.00 -1.53
C CYS A 232 -0.08 12.40 -2.57
N GLY A 233 0.32 13.09 -3.64
CA GLY A 233 -0.55 13.49 -4.75
C GLY A 233 -1.50 14.67 -4.48
N ALA A 234 -1.43 15.32 -3.31
CA ALA A 234 -2.27 16.48 -3.00
C ALA A 234 -2.09 17.64 -3.99
N CYS A 235 -0.85 17.88 -4.44
CA CYS A 235 -0.55 18.88 -5.46
C CYS A 235 -1.09 18.52 -6.86
N ALA A 236 -1.13 17.22 -7.20
CA ALA A 236 -1.68 16.76 -8.46
C ALA A 236 -3.20 17.01 -8.54
N LEU A 237 -3.90 16.82 -7.42
CA LEU A 237 -5.34 17.07 -7.31
C LEU A 237 -5.73 18.53 -7.60
N VAL A 238 -4.92 19.51 -7.16
CA VAL A 238 -5.27 20.94 -7.28
C VAL A 238 -4.74 21.59 -8.56
N CYS A 239 -4.02 20.85 -9.41
CA CYS A 239 -3.38 21.39 -10.60
C CYS A 239 -4.30 21.34 -11.82
N PRO A 240 -4.93 22.47 -12.23
CA PRO A 240 -5.89 22.46 -13.33
C PRO A 240 -5.26 22.19 -14.70
N HIS A 241 -3.94 22.38 -14.83
CA HIS A 241 -3.20 22.14 -16.07
C HIS A 241 -2.54 20.77 -16.14
N HIS A 242 -2.74 19.91 -15.13
CA HIS A 242 -2.10 18.59 -15.06
C HIS A 242 -0.55 18.64 -15.22
N ALA A 243 0.07 19.77 -14.85
CA ALA A 243 1.51 19.97 -14.93
C ALA A 243 2.28 19.15 -13.87
N ILE A 244 1.65 18.82 -12.75
CA ILE A 244 2.21 17.98 -11.68
C ILE A 244 1.32 16.75 -11.46
N GLN A 245 1.88 15.55 -11.57
CA GLN A 245 1.13 14.30 -11.52
C GLN A 245 1.89 13.20 -10.75
N LEU A 246 1.20 12.13 -10.37
CA LEU A 246 1.83 10.90 -9.94
C LEU A 246 1.83 9.94 -11.13
N LYS A 247 3.01 9.46 -11.53
CA LYS A 247 3.18 8.46 -12.58
C LYS A 247 2.26 7.27 -12.32
N GLY A 248 1.50 6.81 -13.31
CA GLY A 248 0.56 5.68 -13.21
C GLY A 248 -0.75 5.99 -12.44
N PHE A 249 -0.93 7.22 -11.96
CA PHE A 249 -2.15 7.70 -11.30
C PHE A 249 -2.62 9.04 -11.89
N GLU A 250 -2.30 9.26 -13.17
CA GLU A 250 -2.83 10.38 -13.94
C GLU A 250 -4.34 10.24 -14.08
N PHE A 251 -5.06 11.37 -14.06
CA PHE A 251 -6.52 11.40 -14.07
C PHE A 251 -7.14 10.53 -15.17
N GLU A 252 -6.66 10.67 -16.41
CA GLU A 252 -7.15 9.92 -17.57
C GLU A 252 -6.86 8.41 -17.46
N ASN A 253 -5.70 8.04 -16.93
CA ASN A 253 -5.33 6.65 -16.74
C ASN A 253 -6.22 5.97 -15.70
N VAL A 254 -6.51 6.67 -14.59
CA VAL A 254 -7.44 6.18 -13.54
C VAL A 254 -8.85 6.01 -14.12
N LEU A 255 -9.37 7.02 -14.83
CA LEU A 255 -10.67 6.99 -15.50
C LEU A 255 -10.80 5.79 -16.44
N LYS A 256 -9.83 5.62 -17.36
CA LYS A 256 -9.81 4.52 -18.33
C LYS A 256 -9.80 3.15 -17.66
N ARG A 257 -9.04 2.97 -16.56
CA ARG A 257 -8.91 1.69 -15.86
C ARG A 257 -10.23 1.19 -15.28
N TYR A 258 -10.94 2.03 -14.53
CA TYR A 258 -12.21 1.58 -13.94
C TYR A 258 -13.33 1.51 -14.97
N CYS A 259 -13.36 2.39 -15.98
CA CYS A 259 -14.34 2.32 -17.07
C CYS A 259 -14.21 1.02 -17.87
N ASN A 260 -13.00 0.62 -18.24
CA ASN A 260 -12.76 -0.64 -18.95
C ASN A 260 -13.20 -1.85 -18.11
N SER A 261 -12.94 -1.80 -16.79
CA SER A 261 -13.37 -2.84 -15.86
C SER A 261 -14.89 -2.92 -15.74
N ALA A 262 -15.59 -1.76 -15.75
CA ALA A 262 -17.05 -1.70 -15.75
C ALA A 262 -17.66 -2.31 -17.00
N VAL A 263 -17.13 -1.98 -18.18
CA VAL A 263 -17.58 -2.56 -19.46
C VAL A 263 -17.46 -4.08 -19.45
N ARG A 264 -16.30 -4.61 -19.04
CA ARG A 264 -16.05 -6.06 -18.98
C ARG A 264 -17.04 -6.76 -18.04
N LEU A 265 -17.17 -6.27 -16.80
CA LEU A 265 -18.00 -6.96 -15.80
C LEU A 265 -19.51 -6.84 -16.08
N LYS A 266 -19.95 -5.76 -16.72
CA LYS A 266 -21.32 -5.66 -17.21
C LYS A 266 -21.61 -6.67 -18.31
N ALA A 267 -20.65 -6.92 -19.21
CA ALA A 267 -20.78 -7.96 -20.23
C ALA A 267 -20.92 -9.36 -19.60
N ASP A 268 -20.27 -9.58 -18.45
CA ASP A 268 -20.39 -10.81 -17.65
C ASP A 268 -21.70 -10.89 -16.82
N GLY A 269 -22.64 -9.94 -17.00
CA GLY A 269 -23.93 -9.92 -16.31
C GLY A 269 -23.87 -9.57 -14.82
N LYS A 270 -22.76 -9.00 -14.34
CA LYS A 270 -22.57 -8.67 -12.92
C LYS A 270 -23.40 -7.45 -12.52
N SER A 271 -24.23 -7.61 -11.49
CA SER A 271 -25.03 -6.52 -10.90
C SER A 271 -25.39 -6.86 -9.44
N PRO A 272 -25.43 -5.90 -8.50
CA PRO A 272 -24.95 -4.53 -8.66
C PRO A 272 -23.41 -4.48 -8.77
N LEU A 273 -22.88 -3.57 -9.57
CA LEU A 273 -21.43 -3.42 -9.76
C LEU A 273 -20.86 -2.33 -8.84
N ILE A 274 -19.89 -2.68 -7.99
CA ILE A 274 -19.28 -1.76 -7.03
C ILE A 274 -17.84 -1.41 -7.41
N LEU A 275 -17.47 -0.12 -7.38
CA LEU A 275 -16.07 0.32 -7.44
C LEU A 275 -15.57 0.61 -6.03
N VAL A 276 -14.42 0.06 -5.67
CA VAL A 276 -13.76 0.26 -4.38
C VAL A 276 -12.45 1.03 -4.61
N PHE A 277 -12.40 2.32 -4.26
CA PHE A 277 -11.14 3.04 -4.17
C PHE A 277 -10.46 2.67 -2.84
N CYS A 278 -9.36 1.91 -2.89
CA CYS A 278 -8.71 1.41 -1.67
C CYS A 278 -7.33 2.04 -1.49
N CYS A 279 -7.11 2.70 -0.35
CA CYS A 279 -5.79 3.20 0.01
C CYS A 279 -4.80 2.04 0.15
N GLN A 280 -3.59 2.19 -0.42
CA GLN A 280 -2.53 1.15 -0.39
C GLN A 280 -2.16 0.62 1.02
N TRP A 281 -2.56 1.32 2.08
CA TRP A 281 -2.23 0.99 3.48
C TRP A 281 -3.44 0.71 4.36
N SER A 282 -4.67 0.75 3.84
CA SER A 282 -5.86 0.59 4.67
C SER A 282 -6.32 -0.86 4.77
N GLU A 283 -6.31 -1.60 3.66
CA GLU A 283 -6.81 -2.97 3.59
C GLU A 283 -5.94 -3.82 2.66
N PHE A 284 -5.20 -4.77 3.22
CA PHE A 284 -4.25 -5.57 2.45
C PHE A 284 -4.89 -6.76 1.74
N SER A 285 -5.90 -7.38 2.34
CA SER A 285 -6.57 -8.56 1.78
C SER A 285 -7.18 -8.25 0.40
N ALA A 286 -7.88 -7.12 0.31
CA ALA A 286 -8.53 -6.64 -0.91
C ALA A 286 -7.55 -6.23 -2.01
N LEU A 287 -6.31 -5.88 -1.65
CA LEU A 287 -5.28 -5.46 -2.59
C LEU A 287 -4.43 -6.63 -3.09
N ASP A 288 -4.17 -7.63 -2.26
CA ASP A 288 -3.35 -8.79 -2.64
C ASP A 288 -4.16 -9.89 -3.29
N ASN A 289 -5.42 -10.06 -2.87
CA ASN A 289 -6.30 -11.11 -3.38
C ASN A 289 -7.62 -10.52 -3.91
N PRO A 290 -7.58 -9.55 -4.84
CA PRO A 290 -8.77 -8.86 -5.30
C PRO A 290 -9.79 -9.81 -5.92
N GLU A 291 -9.36 -10.90 -6.57
CA GLU A 291 -10.27 -11.84 -7.21
C GLU A 291 -11.13 -12.59 -6.19
N THR A 292 -10.49 -13.10 -5.13
CA THR A 292 -11.14 -13.86 -4.07
C THR A 292 -12.06 -12.97 -3.23
N VAL A 293 -11.61 -11.76 -2.93
CA VAL A 293 -12.30 -10.85 -2.01
C VAL A 293 -13.39 -10.03 -2.71
N LEU A 294 -13.19 -9.63 -3.97
CA LEU A 294 -14.02 -8.61 -4.63
C LEU A 294 -14.75 -9.13 -5.87
N PHE A 295 -14.05 -9.82 -6.79
CA PHE A 295 -14.68 -10.25 -8.05
C PHE A 295 -15.83 -11.23 -7.83
N LYS A 296 -15.73 -12.10 -6.81
CA LYS A 296 -16.85 -12.96 -6.39
C LYS A 296 -18.04 -12.19 -5.80
N ARG A 297 -17.83 -10.95 -5.37
CA ARG A 297 -18.82 -10.06 -4.74
C ARG A 297 -19.27 -8.91 -5.67
N ASN A 298 -19.10 -9.04 -6.99
CA ASN A 298 -19.44 -7.99 -7.97
C ASN A 298 -18.75 -6.64 -7.70
N ALA A 299 -17.53 -6.66 -7.15
CA ALA A 299 -16.77 -5.47 -6.83
C ALA A 299 -15.41 -5.44 -7.57
N VAL A 300 -14.93 -4.24 -7.88
CA VAL A 300 -13.59 -3.99 -8.44
C VAL A 300 -12.85 -3.05 -7.52
N THR A 301 -11.58 -3.34 -7.21
CA THR A 301 -10.73 -2.39 -6.50
C THR A 301 -9.85 -1.60 -7.45
N LEU A 302 -9.79 -0.29 -7.21
CA LEU A 302 -8.75 0.58 -7.72
C LEU A 302 -7.89 1.03 -6.54
N GLU A 303 -6.64 0.59 -6.53
CA GLU A 303 -5.68 1.00 -5.52
C GLU A 303 -5.29 2.48 -5.71
N VAL A 304 -5.38 3.26 -4.64
CA VAL A 304 -4.97 4.66 -4.62
C VAL A 304 -3.69 4.84 -3.77
N PRO A 305 -2.71 5.65 -4.23
CA PRO A 305 -1.46 5.87 -3.50
C PRO A 305 -1.70 6.53 -2.13
N CYS A 306 -2.65 7.44 -2.10
CA CYS A 306 -3.14 8.07 -0.90
C CYS A 306 -4.52 8.63 -1.22
N PHE A 307 -5.39 8.66 -0.23
CA PHE A 307 -6.71 9.25 -0.42
C PHE A 307 -6.67 10.76 -0.64
N LYS A 308 -5.59 11.45 -0.26
CA LYS A 308 -5.34 12.87 -0.62
C LYS A 308 -5.22 13.09 -2.12
N ALA A 309 -4.87 12.06 -2.89
CA ALA A 309 -4.80 12.11 -4.34
C ALA A 309 -6.13 11.75 -5.01
N LEU A 310 -7.13 11.25 -4.27
CA LEU A 310 -8.41 10.87 -4.87
C LEU A 310 -9.23 12.12 -5.14
N ASP A 311 -9.39 12.43 -6.43
CA ASP A 311 -10.31 13.45 -6.89
C ASP A 311 -11.78 13.01 -6.69
N PRO A 312 -12.61 13.78 -5.96
CA PRO A 312 -14.06 13.56 -5.87
C PRO A 312 -14.76 13.33 -7.22
N VAL A 313 -14.25 13.94 -8.29
CA VAL A 313 -14.79 13.79 -9.65
C VAL A 313 -14.73 12.32 -10.11
N HIS A 314 -13.73 11.54 -9.67
CA HIS A 314 -13.68 10.11 -10.01
C HIS A 314 -14.84 9.32 -9.41
N VAL A 315 -15.36 9.71 -8.23
CA VAL A 315 -16.56 9.06 -7.65
C VAL A 315 -17.79 9.35 -8.48
N VAL A 316 -17.96 10.61 -8.89
CA VAL A 316 -19.08 11.03 -9.75
C VAL A 316 -19.01 10.33 -11.11
N ASN A 317 -17.84 10.34 -11.74
CA ASN A 317 -17.60 9.70 -13.03
C ASN A 317 -17.84 8.19 -12.95
N ALA A 318 -17.40 7.50 -11.89
CA ALA A 318 -17.65 6.07 -11.72
C ALA A 318 -19.16 5.76 -11.66
N LEU A 319 -19.93 6.53 -10.88
CA LEU A 319 -21.39 6.35 -10.76
C LEU A 319 -22.14 6.63 -12.08
N GLN A 320 -21.59 7.50 -12.93
CA GLN A 320 -22.12 7.80 -14.26
C GLN A 320 -21.68 6.78 -15.32
N ASN A 321 -20.50 6.18 -15.18
CA ASN A 321 -19.91 5.25 -16.15
C ASN A 321 -20.11 3.77 -15.79
N GLY A 322 -21.18 3.48 -15.06
CA GLY A 322 -21.72 2.13 -14.96
C GLY A 322 -21.53 1.40 -13.63
N PHE A 323 -20.92 2.03 -12.63
CA PHE A 323 -20.94 1.48 -11.27
C PHE A 323 -22.23 1.84 -10.56
N ASP A 324 -22.86 0.86 -9.90
CA ASP A 324 -24.07 1.04 -9.11
C ASP A 324 -23.76 1.64 -7.74
N GLY A 325 -22.56 1.41 -7.21
CA GLY A 325 -22.07 2.04 -5.99
C GLY A 325 -20.57 2.25 -6.01
N VAL A 326 -20.10 3.20 -5.22
CA VAL A 326 -18.68 3.50 -5.03
C VAL A 326 -18.36 3.49 -3.54
N MET A 327 -17.37 2.69 -3.15
CA MET A 327 -16.83 2.67 -1.80
C MET A 327 -15.43 3.27 -1.79
N ALA A 328 -15.15 4.18 -0.87
CA ALA A 328 -13.83 4.67 -0.56
C ALA A 328 -13.35 4.02 0.74
N VAL A 329 -12.28 3.22 0.67
CA VAL A 329 -11.64 2.58 1.82
C VAL A 329 -10.38 3.35 2.16
N VAL A 330 -10.37 3.96 3.35
CA VAL A 330 -9.32 4.87 3.79
C VAL A 330 -8.69 4.39 5.08
N CYS A 331 -7.46 4.84 5.37
CA CYS A 331 -6.85 4.56 6.65
C CYS A 331 -7.58 5.29 7.78
N SER A 332 -7.68 4.67 8.94
CA SER A 332 -7.97 5.40 10.19
C SER A 332 -6.94 6.51 10.43
N SER A 333 -7.26 7.47 11.29
CA SER A 333 -6.33 8.56 11.66
C SER A 333 -5.02 8.03 12.25
N GLN A 334 -5.08 6.94 13.01
CA GLN A 334 -3.93 6.32 13.67
C GLN A 334 -3.07 5.48 12.71
N ASP A 335 -3.63 4.97 11.63
CA ASP A 335 -2.94 4.05 10.70
C ASP A 335 -2.38 4.74 9.45
N CYS A 336 -2.76 6.00 9.21
CA CYS A 336 -2.37 6.73 8.02
C CYS A 336 -0.85 6.91 7.94
N LYS A 337 -0.23 6.42 6.86
CA LYS A 337 1.23 6.54 6.65
C LYS A 337 1.69 7.90 6.10
N LEU A 338 0.73 8.80 5.87
CA LEU A 338 0.92 10.16 5.41
C LEU A 338 -0.03 11.02 6.23
N GLN A 339 0.30 11.34 7.48
CA GLN A 339 -0.66 11.98 8.39
C GLN A 339 -0.91 13.45 8.02
N GLU A 340 0.14 14.15 7.60
CA GLU A 340 0.17 15.58 7.30
C GLU A 340 -0.71 15.91 6.10
N GLY A 341 -1.75 16.72 6.25
CA GLY A 341 -2.68 17.05 5.16
C GLY A 341 -3.88 16.08 5.02
N ARG A 342 -4.18 15.27 6.04
CA ARG A 342 -5.39 14.40 6.06
C ARG A 342 -6.68 15.23 5.95
N ASP A 343 -6.69 16.39 6.59
CA ASP A 343 -7.77 17.38 6.55
C ASP A 343 -8.18 17.77 5.13
N VAL A 344 -7.22 17.83 4.19
CA VAL A 344 -7.50 18.08 2.75
C VAL A 344 -8.42 17.01 2.18
N ALA A 345 -8.11 15.74 2.42
CA ALA A 345 -8.93 14.62 1.96
C ALA A 345 -10.32 14.61 2.63
N GLU A 346 -10.38 14.91 3.93
CA GLU A 346 -11.63 14.98 4.69
C GLU A 346 -12.55 16.10 4.16
N ARG A 347 -11.99 17.29 3.87
CA ARG A 347 -12.71 18.40 3.24
C ARG A 347 -13.27 18.01 1.87
N ASN A 348 -12.46 17.38 1.02
CA ASN A 348 -12.90 16.94 -0.30
C ASN A 348 -14.04 15.92 -0.22
N MET A 349 -14.02 15.03 0.77
CA MET A 349 -15.12 14.09 0.99
C MET A 349 -16.38 14.73 1.54
N ALA A 350 -16.27 15.73 2.40
CA ALA A 350 -17.42 16.50 2.85
C ALA A 350 -18.13 17.16 1.66
N VAL A 351 -17.35 17.83 0.78
CA VAL A 351 -17.86 18.45 -0.45
C VAL A 351 -18.52 17.41 -1.37
N LEU A 352 -17.91 16.25 -1.54
CA LEU A 352 -18.47 15.16 -2.33
C LEU A 352 -19.80 14.66 -1.76
N LYS A 353 -19.87 14.40 -0.45
CA LYS A 353 -21.09 13.92 0.22
C LYS A 353 -22.23 14.92 0.07
N ASP A 354 -21.94 16.22 0.23
CA ASP A 354 -22.93 17.28 0.03
C ASP A 354 -23.42 17.35 -1.42
N PHE A 355 -22.51 17.20 -2.39
CA PHE A 355 -22.87 17.15 -3.80
C PHE A 355 -23.76 15.93 -4.12
N LEU A 356 -23.38 14.74 -3.66
CA LEU A 356 -24.13 13.52 -3.89
C LEU A 356 -25.51 13.55 -3.20
N LYS A 357 -25.61 14.20 -2.03
CA LYS A 357 -26.89 14.43 -1.35
C LYS A 357 -27.82 15.29 -2.20
N LYS A 358 -27.33 16.41 -2.75
CA LYS A 358 -28.09 17.29 -3.67
C LYS A 358 -28.53 16.58 -4.96
N ARG A 359 -27.84 15.50 -5.35
CA ARG A 359 -28.16 14.70 -6.54
C ARG A 359 -28.95 13.42 -6.24
N ASN A 360 -29.37 13.17 -5.00
CA ASN A 360 -30.03 11.92 -4.56
C ASN A 360 -29.19 10.66 -4.88
N MET A 361 -27.88 10.78 -4.75
CA MET A 361 -26.90 9.72 -5.03
C MET A 361 -26.08 9.33 -3.79
N LEU A 362 -26.31 9.96 -2.63
CA LEU A 362 -25.53 9.71 -1.42
C LEU A 362 -25.55 8.24 -0.99
N GLU A 363 -26.70 7.56 -1.11
CA GLU A 363 -26.83 6.15 -0.74
C GLU A 363 -26.00 5.19 -1.63
N ARG A 364 -25.52 5.67 -2.79
CA ARG A 364 -24.64 4.94 -3.71
C ARG A 364 -23.16 5.19 -3.41
N PHE A 365 -22.82 5.91 -2.35
CA PHE A 365 -21.45 6.16 -1.93
C PHE A 365 -21.23 5.80 -0.45
N GLU A 366 -20.15 5.12 -0.15
CA GLU A 366 -19.74 4.79 1.22
C GLU A 366 -18.28 5.18 1.45
N LEU A 367 -17.99 5.86 2.56
CA LEU A 367 -16.63 6.10 3.04
C LEU A 367 -16.41 5.20 4.26
N TYR A 368 -15.47 4.27 4.17
CA TYR A 368 -15.15 3.34 5.24
C TYR A 368 -13.70 3.53 5.72
N GLU A 369 -13.53 3.78 7.01
CA GLU A 369 -12.21 3.78 7.64
C GLU A 369 -11.84 2.36 8.03
N ALA A 370 -10.80 1.82 7.38
CA ALA A 370 -10.24 0.52 7.68
C ALA A 370 -8.91 0.66 8.43
N SER A 371 -8.60 -0.39 9.18
CA SER A 371 -7.34 -0.58 9.87
C SER A 371 -6.78 -1.94 9.49
N PRO A 372 -5.51 -2.05 9.06
CA PRO A 372 -4.88 -3.35 8.84
C PRO A 372 -4.81 -4.23 10.09
N ARG A 373 -5.11 -3.67 11.27
CA ARG A 373 -5.17 -4.40 12.54
C ARG A 373 -6.50 -5.11 12.76
N ASP A 374 -7.54 -4.69 12.04
CA ASP A 374 -8.88 -5.28 12.09
C ASP A 374 -9.00 -6.33 10.98
N ILE A 375 -9.67 -7.44 11.26
CA ILE A 375 -9.74 -8.60 10.36
C ILE A 375 -11.19 -8.88 10.03
N GLY A 376 -11.50 -9.02 8.74
CA GLY A 376 -12.86 -9.31 8.28
C GLY A 376 -13.82 -8.12 8.31
N GLY A 377 -13.42 -7.00 8.92
CA GLY A 377 -14.21 -5.76 8.98
C GLY A 377 -14.55 -5.22 7.60
N PHE A 378 -13.58 -5.23 6.69
CA PHE A 378 -13.77 -4.81 5.30
C PHE A 378 -14.78 -5.68 4.55
N GLU A 379 -14.65 -7.00 4.58
CA GLU A 379 -15.53 -7.91 3.86
C GLU A 379 -16.97 -7.77 4.31
N LYS A 380 -17.19 -7.73 5.64
CA LYS A 380 -18.52 -7.51 6.22
C LYS A 380 -19.10 -6.17 5.76
N LYS A 381 -18.30 -5.10 5.77
CA LYS A 381 -18.75 -3.78 5.36
C LYS A 381 -19.05 -3.70 3.86
N LEU A 382 -18.25 -4.37 3.03
CA LEU A 382 -18.47 -4.46 1.59
C LEU A 382 -19.79 -5.20 1.28
N GLU A 383 -20.04 -6.33 1.93
CA GLU A 383 -21.28 -7.09 1.78
C GLU A 383 -22.52 -6.27 2.18
N GLN A 384 -22.45 -5.57 3.31
CA GLN A 384 -23.51 -4.65 3.73
C GLN A 384 -23.76 -3.55 2.69
N PHE A 385 -22.71 -3.00 2.10
CA PHE A 385 -22.84 -1.96 1.08
C PHE A 385 -23.42 -2.50 -0.24
N ILE A 386 -23.02 -3.71 -0.67
CA ILE A 386 -23.59 -4.37 -1.85
C ILE A 386 -25.09 -4.59 -1.66
N GLN A 387 -25.51 -5.12 -0.50
CA GLN A 387 -26.93 -5.32 -0.17
C GLN A 387 -27.71 -4.00 -0.21
N LYS A 388 -27.17 -2.95 0.40
CA LYS A 388 -27.73 -1.61 0.38
C LYS A 388 -27.94 -1.10 -1.05
N VAL A 389 -26.93 -1.23 -1.91
CA VAL A 389 -27.01 -0.78 -3.32
C VAL A 389 -27.99 -1.63 -4.13
N SER A 390 -28.09 -2.94 -3.86
CA SER A 390 -29.07 -3.82 -4.50
C SER A 390 -30.51 -3.40 -4.21
N ALA A 391 -30.83 -3.13 -2.94
CA ALA A 391 -32.16 -2.71 -2.51
C ALA A 391 -32.62 -1.38 -3.17
N LEU A 392 -31.68 -0.45 -3.41
CA LEU A 392 -31.96 0.81 -4.12
C LEU A 392 -32.33 0.60 -5.60
N LYS A 393 -31.85 -0.49 -6.21
CA LYS A 393 -32.14 -0.85 -7.60
C LYS A 393 -33.53 -1.48 -7.72
N GLU A 394 -33.89 -2.35 -6.79
CA GLU A 394 -35.21 -3.00 -6.74
C GLU A 394 -36.35 -2.01 -6.49
N GLY A 395 -36.13 -0.98 -5.66
CA GLY A 395 -37.11 0.09 -5.44
C GLY A 395 -37.28 1.10 -6.59
N ARG A 396 -36.54 0.94 -7.71
CA ARG A 396 -36.64 1.76 -8.92
C ARG A 396 -37.23 1.00 -10.12
N ALA A 397 -37.53 -0.28 -9.97
CA ALA A 397 -38.09 -1.15 -10.99
C ALA A 397 -39.61 -1.04 -11.08
#